data_AF-A0A8S2VH05-F1
#
_entry.id   AF-A0A8S2VH05-F1
#
_cell.length_a   1.000
_cell.length_b   1.000
_cell.length_c   1.000
_cell.angle_alpha   90.00
_cell.angle_beta   90.00
_cell.angle_gamma   90.00
#
_symmetry.space_group_name_H-M   'P 1'
#
loop_
_entity.id
_entity.type
_entity.pdbx_description
1 polymer ?
#
loop_
_entity_poly.entity_id
_entity_poly.type
_entity_poly.pdbx_seq_one_letter_code
_entity_poly.pdbx_strand_id
1 'polypeptide(L)' 'KFDYFARDSYYLGTKISFEHMRFIKFYRVIKFDDGKRHLCLRDKEVKACYEIYRIRDDLHRRAYQHPVVKGIELM' A
#
# COMPACT_ATOMS: atom_id res chain seq x y z
N LYS A 1 -6.54 -0.43 0.52
CA LYS A 1 -5.36 -0.01 -0.28
C LYS A 1 -4.71 -1.18 -1.01
N PHE A 2 -4.49 -2.32 -0.34
CA PHE A 2 -3.85 -3.49 -0.95
C PHE A 2 -4.50 -3.96 -2.25
N ASP A 3 -5.84 -3.97 -2.31
CA ASP A 3 -6.59 -4.37 -3.51
C ASP A 3 -6.20 -3.55 -4.75
N TYR A 4 -6.36 -2.23 -4.71
CA TYR A 4 -6.04 -1.39 -5.87
C TYR A 4 -4.53 -1.37 -6.18
N PHE A 5 -3.65 -1.52 -5.17
CA PHE A 5 -2.23 -1.65 -5.46
C PHE A 5 -1.94 -2.87 -6.34
N ALA A 6 -2.46 -4.04 -5.95
CA ALA A 6 -2.30 -5.26 -6.71
C ALA A 6 -2.97 -5.18 -8.08
N ARG A 7 -4.22 -4.70 -8.13
CA ARG A 7 -5.01 -4.55 -9.34
C ARG A 7 -4.37 -3.59 -10.34
N ASP A 8 -4.12 -2.36 -9.92
CA ASP A 8 -3.67 -1.31 -10.83
C ASP A 8 -2.25 -1.61 -11.31
N SER A 9 -1.39 -2.16 -10.46
CA SER A 9 -0.04 -2.52 -10.89
C SER A 9 -0.01 -3.68 -11.85
N TYR A 10 -0.94 -4.63 -11.72
CA TYR A 10 -1.12 -5.70 -12.71
C TYR A 10 -1.51 -5.13 -14.08
N TYR A 11 -2.53 -4.25 -14.14
CA TYR A 11 -3.01 -3.69 -15.41
C TYR A 11 -2.08 -2.62 -16.00
N LEU A 12 -1.35 -1.87 -15.17
CA LEU A 12 -0.35 -0.88 -15.60
C LEU A 12 1.01 -1.53 -15.93
N GLY A 13 1.17 -2.84 -15.74
CA GLY A 13 2.43 -3.55 -15.99
C GLY A 13 3.56 -3.17 -15.01
N THR A 14 3.23 -2.61 -13.85
CA THR A 14 4.22 -2.25 -12.82
C THR A 14 4.45 -3.42 -11.88
N LYS A 15 5.71 -3.81 -11.69
CA LYS A 15 6.04 -4.86 -10.71
C LYS A 15 6.06 -4.26 -9.31
N ILE A 16 5.30 -4.86 -8.39
CA ILE A 16 5.34 -4.58 -6.96
C ILE A 16 6.00 -5.77 -6.24
N SER A 17 6.93 -5.49 -5.33
CA SER A 17 7.55 -6.48 -4.44
C SER A 17 6.75 -6.76 -3.15
N PHE A 18 5.57 -6.17 -2.97
CA PHE A 18 4.76 -6.27 -1.75
C PHE A 18 3.72 -7.38 -1.81
N GLU A 19 3.83 -8.33 -0.88
CA GLU A 19 2.90 -9.46 -0.73
C GLU A 19 1.91 -9.20 0.43
N HIS A 20 0.72 -8.69 0.09
CA HIS A 20 -0.29 -8.30 1.08
C HIS A 20 -0.80 -9.46 1.95
N MET A 21 -0.92 -10.68 1.41
CA MET A 21 -1.39 -11.84 2.18
C MET A 21 -0.41 -12.21 3.30
N ARG A 22 0.89 -12.17 3.02
CA ARG A 22 1.94 -12.35 4.04
C ARG A 22 1.87 -11.24 5.09
N PHE A 23 1.72 -10.00 4.65
CA PHE A 23 1.64 -8.84 5.55
C PHE A 23 0.46 -8.95 6.53
N ILE A 24 -0.70 -9.40 6.03
CA ILE A 24 -1.91 -9.61 6.85
C ILE A 24 -1.68 -10.66 7.96
N LYS A 25 -0.95 -11.74 7.65
CA LYS A 25 -0.68 -12.83 8.62
C LYS A 25 0.15 -12.40 9.83
N PHE A 26 0.91 -11.30 9.73
CA PHE A 26 1.76 -10.82 10.83
C PHE A 26 1.07 -9.84 11.77
N TYR A 27 -0.17 -9.46 11.50
CA TYR A 27 -0.93 -8.62 12.41
C TYR A 27 -1.36 -9.39 13.67
N ARG A 28 -1.30 -8.70 14.80
CA ARG A 28 -1.80 -9.17 16.09
C ARG A 28 -2.58 -8.06 16.77
N VAL A 29 -3.52 -8.43 17.63
CA VAL A 29 -4.24 -7.46 18.46
C VAL A 29 -3.56 -7.41 19.82
N ILE A 30 -3.13 -6.22 20.24
CA ILE A 30 -2.43 -5.98 21.52
C ILE A 30 -3.24 -4.99 22.35
N LYS A 31 -3.39 -5.26 23.65
CA LYS A 31 -4.02 -4.33 24.59
C LYS A 31 -2.94 -3.36 25.10
N PHE A 32 -3.24 -2.06 25.05
CA PHE A 32 -2.37 -1.01 25.56
C PHE A 32 -2.88 -0.47 26.90
N ASP A 33 -2.04 0.32 27.57
CA ASP A 33 -2.33 0.92 28.88
C ASP A 33 -3.52 1.90 28.84
N ASP A 34 -3.86 2.42 27.65
CA ASP A 34 -5.06 3.21 27.38
C ASP A 34 -6.37 2.41 27.44
N GLY A 35 -6.29 1.11 27.75
CA GLY A 35 -7.41 0.17 27.81
C GLY A 35 -7.91 -0.30 26.44
N LYS A 36 -7.37 0.22 25.33
CA LYS A 36 -7.79 -0.10 23.98
C LYS A 36 -7.00 -1.27 23.41
N ARG A 37 -7.60 -1.95 22.44
CA ARG A 37 -6.97 -3.01 21.66
C ARG A 37 -6.57 -2.44 20.30
N HIS A 38 -5.28 -2.46 20.00
CA HIS A 38 -4.72 -1.94 18.76
C HIS A 38 -4.28 -3.07 17.86
N LEU A 39 -4.39 -2.85 16.55
CA LEU A 39 -3.85 -3.75 15.54
C LEU A 39 -2.35 -3.43 15.36
N CYS A 40 -1.50 -4.37 15.71
CA CYS A 40 -0.06 -4.21 15.70
C CYS A 40 0.60 -5.14 14.69
N LEU A 41 1.64 -4.63 14.04
CA LEU A 41 2.50 -5.40 13.15
C LEU A 41 3.69 -5.96 13.90
N ARG A 42 4.22 -7.08 13.38
CA ARG A 42 5.49 -7.62 13.84
C ARG A 42 6.64 -6.71 13.42
N ASP A 43 7.58 -6.49 14.32
CA ASP A 43 8.81 -5.71 14.16
C ASP A 43 9.53 -5.91 12.81
N LYS A 44 9.71 -7.15 12.37
CA LYS A 44 10.41 -7.48 11.12
C LYS A 44 9.73 -6.94 9.84
N GLU A 45 8.44 -6.61 9.92
CA GLU A 45 7.64 -6.15 8.77
C GLU A 45 7.70 -4.62 8.59
N VAL A 46 8.51 -3.91 9.38
CA VAL A 46 8.72 -2.45 9.22
C VAL A 46 9.10 -2.06 7.80
N LYS A 47 9.98 -2.84 7.13
CA LYS A 47 10.35 -2.58 5.74
C LYS A 47 9.15 -2.68 4.78
N ALA A 48 8.28 -3.67 4.98
CA ALA A 48 7.06 -3.82 4.20
C ALA A 48 6.09 -2.65 4.44
N CYS A 49 6.04 -2.10 5.66
CA CYS A 49 5.28 -0.88 5.94
C CYS A 49 5.74 0.30 5.08
N TYR A 50 7.06 0.55 5.01
CA TYR A 50 7.61 1.61 4.17
C TYR A 50 7.33 1.36 2.67
N GLU A 51 7.43 0.10 2.26
CA GLU A 51 7.20 -0.28 0.88
C GLU A 51 5.79 0.06 0.39
N ILE A 52 4.76 -0.12 1.25
CA ILE A 52 3.37 0.26 0.95
C ILE A 52 3.27 1.74 0.57
N TYR A 53 3.97 2.63 1.28
CA TYR A 53 3.94 4.06 0.99
C TYR A 53 4.72 4.39 -0.28
N ARG A 54 5.85 3.71 -0.53
CA ARG A 54 6.61 3.86 -1.78
C ARG A 54 5.77 3.46 -2.99
N ILE A 55 5.08 2.32 -2.92
CA ILE A 55 4.21 1.81 -4.01
C ILE A 55 3.09 2.79 -4.30
N ARG A 56 2.48 3.35 -3.24
CA ARG A 56 1.45 4.39 -3.39
C ARG A 56 1.99 5.61 -4.14
N ASP A 57 3.17 6.10 -3.75
CA ASP A 57 3.78 7.26 -4.37
C ASP A 57 4.11 7.00 -5.84
N ASP A 58 4.69 5.84 -6.14
CA ASP A 58 4.99 5.42 -7.52
C ASP A 58 3.72 5.37 -8.39
N LEU A 59 2.65 4.72 -7.92
CA LEU A 59 1.38 4.68 -8.65
C LEU A 59 0.77 6.07 -8.82
N HIS A 60 0.85 6.90 -7.79
CA HIS A 60 0.30 8.25 -7.84
C HIS A 60 1.03 9.12 -8.86
N ARG A 61 2.36 9.15 -8.82
CA ARG A 61 3.16 9.98 -9.72
C ARG A 61 3.15 9.46 -11.16
N ARG A 62 3.22 8.14 -11.36
CA ARG A 62 3.42 7.55 -12.69
C ARG A 62 2.12 7.32 -13.44
N ALA A 63 1.02 7.03 -12.73
CA ALA A 63 -0.27 6.73 -13.36
C ALA A 63 -1.31 7.80 -13.03
N TYR A 64 -1.70 7.94 -11.77
CA TYR A 64 -2.88 8.73 -11.41
C TYR A 64 -2.72 10.25 -11.64
N GLN A 65 -1.50 10.77 -11.50
CA GLN A 65 -1.14 12.18 -11.74
C GLN A 65 -0.36 12.35 -13.05
N HIS A 66 -0.39 11.36 -13.94
CA HIS A 66 0.29 11.51 -15.22
C HIS A 66 -0.28 12.73 -15.96
N PRO A 67 0.55 13.65 -16.47
CA PRO A 67 0.07 14.94 -17.00
C PRO A 67 -0.88 14.76 -18.18
N VAL A 68 -0.65 13.75 -19.02
CA VAL A 68 -1.56 13.42 -20.14
C VAL A 68 -2.91 12.92 -19.63
N VAL A 69 -2.94 12.10 -18.58
CA VAL A 69 -4.20 11.62 -17.98
C VAL A 69 -4.97 12.80 -17.39
N LYS A 70 -4.29 13.68 -16.65
CA LYS A 70 -4.89 14.91 -16.10
C LYS A 70 -5.38 15.86 -17.18
N GLY A 71 -4.65 15.97 -18.28
CA GLY A 71 -5.09 16.72 -19.45
C GLY A 71 -6.39 16.17 -20.01
N ILE A 72 -6.50 14.85 -20.20
CA ILE A 72 -7.70 14.20 -20.71
C ILE A 72 -8.88 14.33 -19.74
N GLU A 73 -8.66 14.20 -18.42
CA GLU A 73 -9.72 14.35 -17.41
C GLU A 73 -10.29 15.78 -17.32
N LEU A 74 -9.55 16.79 -17.78
CA LEU A 74 -9.97 18.19 -17.80
C LEU A 74 -10.69 18.58 -19.10
N MET A 75 -10.67 17.72 -20.12
CA MET A 75 -11.41 17.90 -21.38
C MET A 75 -12.88 17.48 -21.20
#